data_AF-A0A315X6E0-F1
#
_entry.id   AF-A0A315X6E0-F1
#
_cell.length_a   1.000
_cell.length_b   1.000
_cell.length_c   1.000
_cell.angle_alpha   90.00
_cell.angle_beta   90.00
_cell.angle_gamma   90.00
#
_symmetry.space_group_name_H-M   'P 1'
#
loop_
_entity.id
_entity.type
_entity.pdbx_description
1 polymer ?
#
loop_
_entity_poly.entity_id
_entity_poly.type
_entity_poly.pdbx_seq_one_letter_code
_entity_poly.pdbx_strand_id
1 'polypeptide(L)'
;MARPSACHGIGPAAPFARGIPPAHASVRPFCVRPRRVGMHTGSAARGPKPLRQRRVRPRFWLLDFYGSAVGKKAVMAVTGILLLGFVLAHMLGNLHLYEGSEKMNHYGEYLRTIGSPILPHSGALWALRTGLILALVLHIHSAVTLTLMNRQSRPVGYKGGRDYLAANYAARTMRWSGIIIAFYLLFHLSDLTWGTGIAATDEFTRGEPYQNLVASFQREPVAILYIVANVLLGLHIYHGAWSLFQSLGWANPRFNHWRRGFAIVFAAIIVVGNVSFPVAVMTGLVE
;
A
#
# COMPACT_ATOMS: atom_id res chain seq x y z
N MET A 1 -45.99 52.03 17.78
CA MET A 1 -46.77 52.11 19.02
C MET A 1 -46.94 50.69 19.55
N ALA A 2 -46.24 50.32 20.62
CA ALA A 2 -46.39 49.01 21.25
C ALA A 2 -46.54 49.20 22.77
N ARG A 3 -47.64 48.67 23.30
CA ARG A 3 -47.98 48.41 24.71
C ARG A 3 -48.33 46.90 24.79
N PRO A 4 -48.41 46.27 25.96
CA PRO A 4 -47.48 46.29 27.08
C PRO A 4 -47.17 44.86 27.58
N SER A 5 -46.22 44.81 28.51
CA SER A 5 -45.83 43.72 29.39
C SER A 5 -46.99 43.11 30.19
N ALA A 6 -47.01 41.78 30.31
CA ALA A 6 -47.89 41.04 31.21
C ALA A 6 -47.08 40.46 32.40
N CYS A 7 -47.53 40.79 33.61
CA CYS A 7 -47.12 40.19 34.87
C CYS A 7 -47.97 38.94 35.14
N HIS A 8 -47.40 37.89 35.72
CA HIS A 8 -48.12 36.88 36.51
C HIS A 8 -47.28 36.48 37.72
N GLY A 9 -47.93 36.35 38.87
CA GLY A 9 -47.29 36.01 40.15
C GLY A 9 -48.04 34.93 40.93
N ILE A 10 -47.40 34.54 42.05
CA ILE A 10 -47.93 33.91 43.29
C ILE A 10 -48.28 32.42 43.13
N GLY A 11 -47.87 31.43 43.94
CA GLY A 11 -47.13 31.26 45.23
C GLY A 11 -46.99 29.72 45.47
N PRO A 12 -46.91 29.13 46.69
CA PRO A 12 -46.59 29.66 48.01
C PRO A 12 -45.51 28.87 48.83
N ALA A 13 -45.12 29.53 49.92
CA ALA A 13 -44.45 29.19 51.19
C ALA A 13 -44.14 27.75 51.67
N ALA A 14 -42.97 27.62 52.34
CA ALA A 14 -42.74 26.91 53.61
C ALA A 14 -41.44 27.42 54.32
N PRO A 15 -41.28 27.29 55.66
CA PRO A 15 -40.63 28.32 56.50
C PRO A 15 -39.38 27.89 57.33
N PHE A 16 -38.85 28.86 58.12
CA PHE A 16 -37.80 28.82 59.17
C PHE A 16 -36.32 28.84 58.68
N ALA A 17 -35.38 29.66 59.18
CA ALA A 17 -35.27 30.38 60.44
C ALA A 17 -34.29 31.61 60.37
N ARG A 18 -34.67 32.69 61.08
CA ARG A 18 -33.93 33.71 61.87
C ARG A 18 -32.54 34.25 61.43
N GLY A 19 -32.45 35.59 61.30
CA GLY A 19 -31.32 36.35 61.86
C GLY A 19 -30.84 37.66 61.17
N ILE A 20 -31.47 38.81 61.50
CA ILE A 20 -30.93 40.22 61.61
C ILE A 20 -30.48 40.97 60.31
N PRO A 21 -30.38 42.34 60.28
CA PRO A 21 -31.37 43.32 59.77
C PRO A 21 -30.87 44.13 58.52
N PRO A 22 -31.65 45.08 57.94
CA PRO A 22 -31.42 45.59 56.58
C PRO A 22 -30.57 46.88 56.54
N ALA A 23 -29.70 46.99 55.53
CA ALA A 23 -29.06 48.25 55.15
C ALA A 23 -29.75 48.83 53.90
N HIS A 24 -30.37 49.99 54.09
CA HIS A 24 -30.96 50.79 53.02
C HIS A 24 -29.86 51.32 52.07
N ALA A 25 -29.87 50.88 50.82
CA ALA A 25 -29.09 51.48 49.75
C ALA A 25 -30.04 52.12 48.73
N SER A 26 -30.15 53.44 48.77
CA SER A 26 -30.85 54.25 47.77
C SER A 26 -30.07 54.24 46.46
N VAL A 27 -30.52 53.49 45.47
CA VAL A 27 -29.96 53.55 44.11
C VAL A 27 -30.79 54.52 43.28
N ARG A 28 -30.20 55.68 42.97
CA ARG A 28 -30.74 56.67 42.03
C ARG A 28 -30.68 56.10 40.60
N PRO A 29 -31.69 56.30 39.74
CA PRO A 29 -31.65 55.82 38.37
C PRO A 29 -30.65 56.64 37.54
N PHE A 30 -29.66 55.96 36.97
CA PHE A 30 -28.67 56.51 36.05
C PHE A 30 -29.29 56.58 34.64
N CYS A 31 -29.66 57.79 34.20
CA CYS A 31 -30.11 58.04 32.83
C CYS A 31 -28.91 58.03 31.86
N VAL A 32 -28.74 56.94 31.12
CA VAL A 32 -27.76 56.87 30.01
C VAL A 32 -28.39 57.48 28.76
N ARG A 33 -27.89 58.64 28.31
CA ARG A 33 -28.18 59.18 26.97
C ARG A 33 -27.59 58.26 25.90
N PRO A 34 -28.31 57.91 24.82
CA PRO A 34 -27.72 57.15 23.73
C PRO A 34 -26.70 58.01 22.98
N ARG A 35 -25.47 57.51 22.91
CA ARG A 35 -24.36 58.08 22.14
C ARG A 35 -24.68 57.90 20.64
N ARG A 36 -24.75 58.99 19.87
CA ARG A 36 -24.81 58.90 18.40
C ARG A 36 -23.55 58.20 17.90
N VAL A 37 -23.71 56.99 17.36
CA VAL A 37 -22.64 56.28 16.65
C VAL A 37 -22.49 56.94 15.29
N GLY A 38 -21.34 57.58 15.06
CA GLY A 38 -20.95 58.08 13.76
C GLY A 38 -20.87 56.94 12.76
N MET A 39 -21.43 57.16 11.58
CA MET A 39 -21.39 56.24 10.45
C MET A 39 -19.96 56.21 9.92
N HIS A 40 -19.12 55.32 10.45
CA HIS A 40 -17.85 54.98 9.83
C HIS A 40 -18.15 54.27 8.51
N THR A 41 -17.78 54.91 7.40
CA THR A 41 -17.73 54.30 6.08
C THR A 41 -16.76 53.13 6.11
N GLY A 42 -17.31 51.93 6.37
CA GLY A 42 -16.57 50.68 6.37
C GLY A 42 -16.00 50.41 4.98
N SER A 43 -14.67 50.35 4.91
CA SER A 43 -13.95 49.72 3.79
C SER A 43 -14.50 48.31 3.59
N ALA A 44 -15.06 48.04 2.42
CA ALA A 44 -15.61 46.75 2.04
C ALA A 44 -14.54 45.67 2.19
N ALA A 45 -14.66 44.85 3.24
CA ALA A 45 -13.83 43.67 3.42
C ALA A 45 -14.02 42.76 2.20
N ARG A 46 -12.96 42.63 1.39
CA ARG A 46 -12.93 41.69 0.26
C ARG A 46 -13.13 40.29 0.83
N GLY A 47 -14.29 39.69 0.53
CA GLY A 47 -14.53 38.27 0.81
C GLY A 47 -13.42 37.40 0.19
N PRO A 48 -13.17 36.20 0.73
CA PRO A 48 -12.18 35.29 0.18
C PRO A 48 -12.50 35.03 -1.30
N LYS A 49 -11.58 35.43 -2.18
CA LYS A 49 -11.70 35.16 -3.61
C LYS A 49 -11.80 33.63 -3.77
N PRO A 50 -12.86 33.09 -4.40
CA PRO A 50 -12.89 31.66 -4.68
C PRO A 50 -11.65 31.33 -5.50
N LEU A 51 -10.85 30.36 -5.03
CA LEU A 51 -9.70 29.88 -5.79
C LEU A 51 -10.22 29.49 -7.16
N ARG A 52 -9.81 30.25 -8.19
CA ARG A 52 -10.12 29.96 -9.59
C ARG A 52 -9.61 28.55 -9.84
N GLN A 53 -10.51 27.56 -9.78
CA GLN A 53 -10.17 26.19 -10.13
C GLN A 53 -9.73 26.24 -11.59
N ARG A 54 -8.43 26.10 -11.79
CA ARG A 54 -7.84 26.03 -13.12
C ARG A 54 -8.54 24.85 -13.80
N ARG A 55 -9.45 25.13 -14.72
CA ARG A 55 -10.14 24.11 -15.53
C ARG A 55 -9.05 23.38 -16.30
N VAL A 56 -8.60 22.25 -15.75
CA VAL A 56 -7.65 21.38 -16.43
C VAL A 56 -8.43 20.83 -17.62
N ARG A 57 -7.93 21.09 -18.83
CA ARG A 57 -8.52 20.51 -20.05
C ARG A 57 -8.55 18.99 -19.86
N PRO A 58 -9.69 18.32 -20.10
CA PRO A 58 -9.75 16.87 -19.92
C PRO A 58 -8.71 16.25 -20.84
N ARG A 59 -7.79 15.47 -20.26
CA ARG A 59 -6.96 14.57 -21.06
C ARG A 59 -7.83 13.35 -21.39
N PHE A 60 -7.34 12.44 -22.23
CA PHE A 60 -8.00 11.15 -22.48
C PHE A 60 -8.55 10.57 -21.16
N TRP A 61 -9.81 10.12 -21.13
CA TRP A 61 -10.52 9.72 -19.90
C TRP A 61 -9.73 8.73 -19.03
N LEU A 62 -8.96 7.82 -19.64
CA LEU A 62 -8.07 6.89 -18.95
C LEU A 62 -6.97 7.59 -18.13
N LEU A 63 -6.38 8.68 -18.67
CA LEU A 63 -5.35 9.46 -17.99
C LEU A 63 -5.93 10.26 -16.83
N ASP A 64 -7.15 10.77 -16.97
CA ASP A 64 -7.85 11.48 -15.90
C ASP A 64 -8.25 10.51 -14.77
N PHE A 65 -8.74 9.31 -15.12
CA PHE A 65 -9.02 8.25 -14.15
C PHE A 65 -7.75 7.83 -13.40
N TYR A 66 -6.64 7.59 -14.09
CA TYR A 66 -5.35 7.26 -13.46
C TYR A 66 -4.76 8.42 -12.65
N GLY A 67 -5.09 9.68 -12.98
CA GLY A 67 -4.73 10.84 -12.18
C GLY A 67 -5.29 10.78 -10.76
N SER A 68 -6.46 10.14 -10.59
CA SER A 68 -7.14 10.01 -9.30
C SER A 68 -6.47 9.01 -8.35
N ALA A 69 -6.72 9.16 -7.04
CA ALA A 69 -6.28 8.20 -6.03
C ALA A 69 -6.95 6.82 -6.21
N VAL A 70 -8.18 6.78 -6.74
CA VAL A 70 -8.93 5.54 -6.98
C VAL A 70 -8.30 4.76 -8.14
N GLY A 71 -8.02 5.43 -9.27
CA GLY A 71 -7.39 4.80 -10.43
C GLY A 71 -6.02 4.21 -10.10
N LYS A 72 -5.19 4.92 -9.33
CA LYS A 72 -3.88 4.39 -8.88
C LYS A 72 -4.01 3.16 -7.99
N LYS A 73 -4.99 3.11 -7.09
CA LYS A 73 -5.26 1.92 -6.26
C LYS A 73 -5.72 0.73 -7.10
N ALA A 74 -6.56 0.98 -8.10
CA ALA A 74 -6.99 -0.05 -9.04
C ALA A 74 -5.81 -0.61 -9.84
N VAL A 75 -4.95 0.25 -10.40
CA VAL A 75 -3.73 -0.18 -11.10
C VAL A 75 -2.79 -0.94 -10.16
N MET A 76 -2.56 -0.46 -8.94
CA MET A 76 -1.75 -1.16 -7.94
C MET A 76 -2.31 -2.56 -7.61
N ALA A 77 -3.63 -2.71 -7.51
CA ALA A 77 -4.28 -3.99 -7.24
C ALA A 77 -4.16 -4.95 -8.43
N VAL A 78 -4.49 -4.52 -9.64
CA VAL A 78 -4.40 -5.36 -10.85
C VAL A 78 -2.97 -5.82 -11.11
N THR A 79 -2.01 -4.89 -11.05
CA THR A 79 -0.58 -5.25 -11.20
C THR A 79 -0.12 -6.17 -10.08
N GLY A 80 -0.59 -5.96 -8.85
CA GLY A 80 -0.33 -6.87 -7.72
C GLY A 80 -0.84 -8.28 -7.98
N ILE A 81 -2.05 -8.45 -8.54
CA ILE A 81 -2.59 -9.78 -8.91
C ILE A 81 -1.69 -10.47 -9.95
N LEU A 82 -1.30 -9.74 -11.01
CA LEU A 82 -0.44 -10.30 -12.06
C LEU A 82 0.91 -10.74 -11.50
N LEU A 83 1.54 -9.92 -10.65
CA LEU A 83 2.81 -10.24 -10.01
C LEU A 83 2.68 -11.40 -9.01
N LEU A 84 1.60 -11.48 -8.23
CA LEU A 84 1.34 -12.61 -7.33
C LEU A 84 1.17 -13.92 -8.11
N GLY A 85 0.41 -13.89 -9.21
CA GLY A 85 0.25 -15.04 -10.10
C GLY A 85 1.58 -15.49 -10.70
N PHE A 86 2.43 -14.54 -11.10
CA PHE A 86 3.77 -14.84 -11.59
C PHE A 86 4.66 -15.46 -10.51
N VAL A 87 4.71 -14.90 -9.30
CA VAL A 87 5.56 -15.47 -8.23
C VAL A 87 5.14 -16.91 -7.91
N LEU A 88 3.83 -17.20 -7.89
CA LEU A 88 3.33 -18.55 -7.71
C LEU A 88 3.73 -19.47 -8.86
N ALA A 89 3.48 -19.08 -10.11
CA ALA A 89 3.83 -19.88 -11.29
C ALA A 89 5.35 -20.09 -11.42
N HIS A 90 6.15 -19.07 -11.06
CA HIS A 90 7.59 -19.13 -11.02
C HIS A 90 8.08 -20.12 -9.96
N MET A 91 7.53 -20.06 -8.75
CA MET A 91 7.82 -21.04 -7.70
C MET A 91 7.45 -22.46 -8.14
N LEU A 92 6.29 -22.65 -8.78
CA LEU A 92 5.85 -23.96 -9.29
C LEU A 92 6.78 -24.48 -10.37
N GLY A 93 7.21 -23.64 -11.31
CA GLY A 93 8.21 -24.02 -12.32
C GLY A 93 9.55 -24.42 -11.72
N ASN A 94 9.95 -23.77 -10.62
CA ASN A 94 11.18 -24.09 -9.91
C ASN A 94 11.09 -25.41 -9.11
N LEU A 95 9.90 -25.97 -8.86
CA LEU A 95 9.78 -27.29 -8.24
C LEU A 95 10.39 -28.40 -9.10
N HIS A 96 10.54 -28.19 -10.43
CA HIS A 96 11.28 -29.11 -11.30
C HIS A 96 12.75 -29.29 -10.88
N LEU A 97 13.28 -28.44 -9.99
CA LEU A 97 14.57 -28.68 -9.32
C LEU A 97 14.62 -30.07 -8.68
N TYR A 98 13.54 -30.49 -8.02
CA TYR A 98 13.46 -31.79 -7.34
C TYR A 98 13.30 -32.98 -8.29
N GLU A 99 13.06 -32.72 -9.57
CA GLU A 99 12.95 -33.76 -10.61
C GLU A 99 14.27 -33.98 -11.35
N GLY A 100 15.31 -33.18 -11.05
CA GLY A 100 16.63 -33.27 -11.65
C GLY A 100 16.84 -32.37 -12.87
N SER A 101 18.09 -32.34 -13.33
CA SER A 101 18.57 -31.41 -14.37
C SER A 101 17.82 -31.55 -15.68
N GLU A 102 17.56 -32.77 -16.14
CA GLU A 102 16.87 -33.02 -17.42
C GLU A 102 15.48 -32.36 -17.45
N LYS A 103 14.68 -32.56 -16.40
CA LYS A 103 13.30 -32.03 -16.34
C LYS A 103 13.28 -30.51 -16.23
N MET A 104 14.14 -29.94 -15.39
CA MET A 104 14.20 -28.48 -15.21
C MET A 104 14.71 -27.78 -16.47
N ASN A 105 15.74 -28.32 -17.12
CA ASN A 105 16.31 -27.73 -18.34
C ASN A 105 15.34 -27.88 -19.51
N HIS A 106 14.70 -29.05 -19.66
CA HIS A 106 13.64 -29.25 -20.65
C HIS A 106 12.45 -28.32 -20.41
N TYR A 107 12.01 -28.12 -19.17
CA TYR A 107 10.96 -27.15 -18.85
C TYR A 107 11.37 -25.72 -19.25
N GLY A 108 12.62 -25.33 -18.98
CA GLY A 108 13.18 -24.06 -19.41
C GLY A 108 13.12 -23.85 -20.94
N GLU A 109 13.38 -24.90 -21.71
CA GLU A 109 13.27 -24.87 -23.17
C GLU A 109 11.83 -24.89 -23.66
N TYR A 110 10.98 -25.70 -23.05
CA TYR A 110 9.55 -25.76 -23.35
C TYR A 110 8.90 -24.38 -23.27
N LEU A 111 9.24 -23.56 -22.28
CA LEU A 111 8.76 -22.18 -22.14
C LEU A 111 9.04 -21.31 -23.36
N ARG A 112 10.12 -21.57 -24.12
CA ARG A 112 10.42 -20.86 -25.37
C ARG A 112 9.55 -21.32 -26.53
N THR A 113 9.02 -22.53 -26.47
CA THR A 113 8.21 -23.12 -27.54
C THR A 113 6.71 -22.90 -27.38
N ILE A 114 6.26 -22.36 -26.23
CA ILE A 114 4.85 -22.06 -25.97
C ILE A 114 4.27 -21.15 -27.06
N GLY A 115 3.15 -21.59 -27.65
CA GLY A 115 2.44 -20.86 -28.71
C GLY A 115 2.95 -21.11 -30.12
N SER A 116 3.94 -21.97 -30.32
CA SER A 116 4.38 -22.43 -31.65
C SER A 116 3.28 -23.28 -32.33
N PRO A 117 3.03 -23.14 -33.66
CA PRO A 117 3.72 -22.26 -34.61
C PRO A 117 3.09 -20.86 -34.77
N ILE A 118 2.04 -20.53 -34.02
CA ILE A 118 1.32 -19.24 -34.13
C ILE A 118 2.22 -18.07 -33.74
N LEU A 119 3.05 -18.26 -32.72
CA LEU A 119 4.06 -17.31 -32.27
C LEU A 119 5.47 -17.84 -32.59
N PRO A 120 6.43 -16.93 -32.86
CA PRO A 120 7.81 -17.32 -33.07
C PRO A 120 8.41 -17.96 -31.82
N HIS A 121 9.51 -18.69 -31.98
CA HIS A 121 10.28 -19.22 -30.85
C HIS A 121 10.65 -18.09 -29.87
N SER A 122 10.41 -18.31 -28.58
CA SER A 122 10.48 -17.33 -27.48
C SER A 122 9.47 -16.17 -27.53
N GLY A 123 8.54 -16.13 -28.50
CA GLY A 123 7.57 -15.04 -28.66
C GLY A 123 6.62 -14.89 -27.46
N ALA A 124 6.00 -15.99 -27.02
CA ALA A 124 5.15 -16.00 -25.83
C ALA A 124 5.92 -15.60 -24.56
N LEU A 125 7.15 -16.11 -24.41
CA LEU A 125 8.01 -15.80 -23.27
C LEU A 125 8.38 -14.31 -23.19
N TRP A 126 8.68 -13.68 -24.33
CA TRP A 126 8.95 -12.25 -24.39
C TRP A 126 7.71 -11.40 -24.09
N ALA A 127 6.53 -11.83 -24.55
CA ALA A 127 5.27 -11.17 -24.21
C ALA A 127 5.01 -11.21 -22.70
N LEU A 128 5.15 -12.38 -22.06
CA LEU A 128 5.05 -12.54 -20.61
C LEU A 128 6.08 -11.67 -19.88
N ARG A 129 7.34 -11.70 -20.29
CA ARG A 129 8.41 -10.87 -19.67
C ARG A 129 8.10 -9.39 -19.77
N THR A 130 7.68 -8.91 -20.94
CA THR A 130 7.32 -7.51 -21.16
C THR A 130 6.12 -7.10 -20.31
N GLY A 131 5.09 -7.95 -20.26
CA GLY A 131 3.92 -7.74 -19.40
C GLY A 131 4.28 -7.64 -17.92
N LEU A 132 5.18 -8.50 -17.44
CA LEU A 132 5.65 -8.48 -16.04
C LEU A 132 6.46 -7.25 -15.71
N ILE A 133 7.36 -6.82 -16.62
CA ILE A 133 8.12 -5.58 -16.44
C ILE A 133 7.17 -4.38 -16.37
N LEU A 134 6.20 -4.30 -17.28
CA LEU A 134 5.19 -3.25 -17.26
C LEU A 134 4.36 -3.29 -15.97
N ALA A 135 3.92 -4.47 -15.54
CA ALA A 135 3.19 -4.63 -14.29
C ALA A 135 4.01 -4.17 -13.08
N LEU A 136 5.30 -4.54 -13.00
CA LEU A 136 6.21 -4.13 -11.93
C LEU A 136 6.41 -2.62 -11.90
N VAL A 137 6.69 -1.99 -13.05
CA VAL A 137 6.88 -0.54 -13.15
C VAL A 137 5.61 0.20 -12.73
N LEU A 138 4.45 -0.22 -13.22
CA LEU A 138 3.17 0.37 -12.85
C LEU A 138 2.82 0.16 -11.37
N HIS A 139 3.19 -0.99 -10.80
CA HIS A 139 3.01 -1.29 -9.38
C HIS A 139 3.84 -0.33 -8.51
N ILE A 140 5.14 -0.20 -8.81
CA ILE A 140 6.06 0.71 -8.10
C ILE A 140 5.61 2.16 -8.26
N HIS A 141 5.31 2.58 -9.49
CA HIS A 141 4.85 3.95 -9.75
C HIS A 141 3.57 4.29 -8.98
N SER A 142 2.59 3.37 -8.96
CA SER A 142 1.35 3.55 -8.18
C SER A 142 1.63 3.62 -6.68
N ALA A 143 2.52 2.76 -6.16
CA ALA A 143 2.91 2.77 -4.75
C ALA A 143 3.60 4.07 -4.34
N VAL A 144 4.54 4.57 -5.15
CA VAL A 144 5.24 5.84 -4.92
C VAL A 144 4.28 7.01 -4.98
N THR A 145 3.48 7.12 -6.04
CA THR A 145 2.54 8.24 -6.21
C THR A 145 1.47 8.28 -5.12
N LEU A 146 0.90 7.13 -4.73
CA LEU A 146 -0.02 7.04 -3.59
C LEU A 146 0.65 7.44 -2.26
N THR A 147 1.92 7.04 -2.06
CA THR A 147 2.69 7.44 -0.89
C THR A 147 2.88 8.96 -0.85
N LEU A 148 3.25 9.58 -1.97
CA LEU A 148 3.43 11.03 -2.07
C LEU A 148 2.10 11.77 -1.86
N MET A 149 1.01 11.31 -2.48
CA MET A 149 -0.32 11.89 -2.30
C MET A 149 -0.79 11.80 -0.84
N ASN A 150 -0.56 10.67 -0.17
CA ASN A 150 -0.89 10.51 1.25
C ASN A 150 -0.02 11.38 2.17
N ARG A 151 1.21 11.72 1.77
CA ARG A 151 2.06 12.67 2.52
C ARG A 151 1.62 14.12 2.31
N GLN A 152 1.31 14.51 1.08
CA GLN A 152 0.85 15.88 0.75
C GLN A 152 -0.52 16.21 1.35
N SER A 153 -1.39 15.22 1.49
CA SER A 153 -2.70 15.37 2.15
C SER A 153 -2.64 15.43 3.68
N ARG A 154 -1.44 15.37 4.29
CA ARG A 154 -1.24 15.39 5.76
C ARG A 154 -0.40 16.61 6.20
N PRO A 155 -0.96 17.84 6.20
CA PRO A 155 -0.26 19.02 6.73
C PRO A 155 -0.15 19.04 8.27
N VAL A 156 -0.98 18.28 8.99
CA VAL A 156 -0.90 18.09 10.45
C VAL A 156 -0.96 16.60 10.76
N GLY A 157 -0.04 16.10 11.58
CA GLY A 157 0.00 14.68 11.96
C GLY A 157 -1.21 14.30 12.82
N TYR A 158 -1.88 13.19 12.49
CA TYR A 158 -2.97 12.66 13.31
C TYR A 158 -2.44 12.26 14.69
N LYS A 159 -3.02 12.81 15.76
CA LYS A 159 -2.91 12.27 17.12
C LYS A 159 -3.88 11.09 17.24
N GLY A 160 -3.46 9.91 16.79
CA GLY A 160 -4.30 8.71 16.80
C GLY A 160 -3.85 7.68 17.85
N GLY A 161 -4.81 6.90 18.37
CA GLY A 161 -4.58 5.81 19.33
C GLY A 161 -3.87 4.58 18.72
N ARG A 162 -4.00 3.41 19.36
CA ARG A 162 -3.26 2.18 19.02
C ARG A 162 -3.41 1.74 17.55
N ASP A 163 -4.60 1.88 16.98
CA ASP A 163 -4.87 1.47 15.59
C ASP A 163 -4.14 2.33 14.56
N TYR A 164 -3.94 3.63 14.87
CA TYR A 164 -3.15 4.52 14.03
C TYR A 164 -1.66 4.13 14.04
N LEU A 165 -1.12 3.72 15.19
CA LEU A 165 0.25 3.23 15.31
C LEU A 165 0.45 1.94 14.50
N ALA A 166 -0.48 0.99 14.60
CA ALA A 166 -0.44 -0.26 13.84
C ALA A 166 -0.49 0.00 12.32
N ALA A 167 -1.40 0.87 11.86
CA ALA A 167 -1.50 1.24 10.45
C ALA A 167 -0.22 1.95 9.94
N ASN A 168 0.39 2.81 10.77
CA ASN A 168 1.63 3.51 10.43
C ASN A 168 2.83 2.56 10.35
N TYR A 169 2.94 1.60 11.28
CA TYR A 169 3.96 0.57 11.25
C TYR A 169 3.84 -0.31 10.00
N ALA A 170 2.65 -0.84 9.72
CA ALA A 170 2.38 -1.63 8.52
C ALA A 170 2.69 -0.86 7.22
N ALA A 171 2.34 0.43 7.17
CA ALA A 171 2.66 1.27 6.01
C ALA A 171 4.16 1.56 5.85
N ARG A 172 4.94 1.51 6.92
CA ARG A 172 6.40 1.69 6.90
C ARG A 172 7.09 0.40 6.46
N THR A 173 6.70 -0.74 7.04
CA THR A 173 7.24 -2.05 6.68
C THR A 173 6.90 -2.43 5.23
N MET A 174 5.73 -2.06 4.71
CA MET A 174 5.39 -2.26 3.30
C MET A 174 6.28 -1.50 2.32
N ARG A 175 6.68 -0.28 2.67
CA ARG A 175 7.57 0.53 1.83
C ARG A 175 8.99 -0.02 1.82
N TRP A 176 9.53 -0.33 2.99
CA TRP A 176 10.89 -0.85 3.09
C TRP A 176 11.02 -2.26 2.52
N SER A 177 10.07 -3.15 2.77
CA SER A 177 10.05 -4.47 2.13
C SER A 177 10.01 -4.34 0.60
N GLY A 178 9.19 -3.46 0.04
CA GLY A 178 9.14 -3.22 -1.41
C GLY A 178 10.48 -2.74 -1.99
N ILE A 179 11.19 -1.85 -1.29
CA ILE A 179 12.52 -1.38 -1.71
C ILE A 179 13.55 -2.53 -1.66
N ILE A 180 13.56 -3.31 -0.58
CA ILE A 180 14.48 -4.45 -0.44
C ILE A 180 14.20 -5.49 -1.52
N ILE A 181 12.93 -5.79 -1.79
CA ILE A 181 12.52 -6.70 -2.86
C ILE A 181 12.98 -6.18 -4.23
N ALA A 182 12.89 -4.87 -4.50
CA ALA A 182 13.38 -4.31 -5.76
C ALA A 182 14.88 -4.55 -5.96
N PHE A 183 15.69 -4.38 -4.90
CA PHE A 183 17.13 -4.73 -4.97
C PHE A 183 17.35 -6.24 -5.11
N TYR A 184 16.59 -7.06 -4.39
CA TYR A 184 16.62 -8.51 -4.54
C TYR A 184 16.27 -8.94 -5.97
N LEU A 185 15.28 -8.32 -6.63
CA LEU A 185 14.95 -8.63 -8.02
C LEU A 185 16.11 -8.34 -8.98
N LEU A 186 16.84 -7.23 -8.77
CA LEU A 186 18.03 -6.93 -9.57
C LEU A 186 19.11 -7.98 -9.33
N PHE A 187 19.37 -8.33 -8.06
CA PHE A 187 20.31 -9.38 -7.68
C PHE A 187 19.93 -10.73 -8.31
N HIS A 188 18.68 -11.15 -8.15
CA HIS A 188 18.13 -12.39 -8.68
C HIS A 188 18.25 -12.49 -10.20
N LEU A 189 17.91 -11.42 -10.92
CA LEU A 189 18.07 -11.38 -12.38
C LEU A 189 19.55 -11.41 -12.79
N SER A 190 20.42 -10.70 -12.08
CA SER A 190 21.86 -10.72 -12.37
C SER A 190 22.49 -12.10 -12.13
N ASP A 191 22.03 -12.82 -11.11
CA ASP A 191 22.53 -14.13 -10.72
C ASP A 191 22.03 -15.25 -11.64
N LEU A 192 20.70 -15.41 -11.78
CA LEU A 192 20.11 -16.59 -12.43
C LEU A 192 19.57 -16.34 -13.85
N THR A 193 19.43 -15.09 -14.28
CA THR A 193 18.89 -14.78 -15.62
C THR A 193 19.95 -14.24 -16.59
N TRP A 194 20.80 -13.35 -16.11
CA TRP A 194 21.80 -12.69 -16.94
C TRP A 194 23.19 -13.30 -16.80
N GLY A 195 23.54 -13.83 -15.62
CA GLY A 195 24.88 -14.37 -15.36
C GLY A 195 25.94 -13.27 -15.35
N THR A 196 25.65 -12.14 -14.71
CA THR A 196 26.50 -10.93 -14.76
C THR A 196 26.76 -10.35 -13.38
N GLY A 197 27.96 -9.77 -13.19
CA GLY A 197 28.31 -9.00 -11.99
C GLY A 197 28.59 -9.90 -10.78
N ILE A 198 28.68 -9.28 -9.60
CA ILE A 198 29.06 -9.97 -8.34
C ILE A 198 28.03 -11.01 -7.86
N ALA A 199 26.83 -10.99 -8.43
CA ALA A 199 25.76 -11.88 -8.00
C ALA A 199 25.89 -13.26 -8.63
N ALA A 200 26.29 -13.33 -9.90
CA ALA A 200 26.39 -14.58 -10.64
C ALA A 200 27.55 -15.46 -10.18
N THR A 201 27.38 -16.77 -10.34
CA THR A 201 28.47 -17.73 -10.25
C THR A 201 29.37 -17.66 -11.47
N ASP A 202 30.65 -18.00 -11.31
CA ASP A 202 31.62 -18.09 -12.41
C ASP A 202 31.31 -19.27 -13.37
N GLU A 203 30.44 -20.20 -12.95
CA GLU A 203 30.01 -21.38 -13.72
C GLU A 203 28.75 -21.14 -14.56
N PHE A 204 28.26 -19.89 -14.63
CA PHE A 204 26.99 -19.59 -15.27
C PHE A 204 26.98 -19.99 -16.74
N THR A 205 26.03 -20.84 -17.12
CA THR A 205 25.82 -21.31 -18.49
C THR A 205 24.42 -20.98 -18.98
N ARG A 206 24.34 -20.26 -20.11
CA ARG A 206 23.05 -19.83 -20.66
C ARG A 206 22.26 -21.03 -21.18
N GLY A 207 21.02 -21.18 -20.69
CA GLY A 207 20.14 -22.28 -21.11
C GLY A 207 20.11 -23.46 -20.14
N GLU A 208 20.97 -23.44 -19.11
CA GLU A 208 21.13 -24.51 -18.12
C GLU A 208 20.64 -24.03 -16.74
N PRO A 209 19.32 -23.82 -16.53
CA PRO A 209 18.79 -23.24 -15.29
C PRO A 209 19.05 -24.09 -14.05
N TYR A 210 19.12 -25.43 -14.17
CA TYR A 210 19.43 -26.30 -13.03
C TYR A 210 20.83 -26.05 -12.48
N GLN A 211 21.84 -26.12 -13.34
CA GLN A 211 23.24 -26.00 -12.98
C GLN A 211 23.54 -24.61 -12.42
N ASN A 212 22.98 -23.57 -13.04
CA ASN A 212 23.12 -22.19 -12.54
C ASN A 212 22.52 -22.03 -11.14
N LEU A 213 21.35 -22.65 -10.90
CA LEU A 213 20.69 -22.57 -9.59
C LEU A 213 21.51 -23.29 -8.51
N VAL A 214 21.94 -24.53 -8.79
CA VAL A 214 22.76 -25.31 -7.85
C VAL A 214 24.08 -24.61 -7.56
N ALA A 215 24.83 -24.21 -8.58
CA ALA A 215 26.10 -23.49 -8.41
C ALA A 215 25.94 -22.16 -7.66
N SER A 216 24.81 -21.45 -7.84
CA SER A 216 24.55 -20.24 -7.07
C SER A 216 24.22 -20.52 -5.61
N PHE A 217 23.47 -21.58 -5.28
CA PHE A 217 23.10 -21.90 -3.90
C PHE A 217 24.15 -22.70 -3.13
N GLN A 218 25.14 -23.29 -3.79
CA GLN A 218 26.34 -23.81 -3.13
C GLN A 218 27.17 -22.68 -2.48
N ARG A 219 27.04 -21.44 -2.95
CA ARG A 219 27.62 -20.26 -2.29
C ARG A 219 26.73 -19.86 -1.09
N GLU A 220 27.10 -20.30 0.11
CA GLU A 220 26.32 -20.06 1.34
C GLU A 220 25.82 -18.62 1.53
N PRO A 221 26.62 -17.56 1.29
CA PRO A 221 26.14 -16.18 1.46
C PRO A 221 24.99 -15.83 0.51
N VAL A 222 25.00 -16.39 -0.70
CA VAL A 222 23.94 -16.18 -1.70
C VAL A 222 22.68 -16.92 -1.28
N ALA A 223 22.80 -18.18 -0.88
CA ALA A 223 21.66 -18.95 -0.38
C ALA A 223 20.96 -18.26 0.81
N ILE A 224 21.73 -17.79 1.80
CA ILE A 224 21.18 -17.04 2.95
C ILE A 224 20.46 -15.75 2.49
N LEU A 225 21.05 -15.01 1.54
CA LEU A 225 20.43 -13.80 0.99
C LEU A 225 19.08 -14.13 0.35
N TYR A 226 19.00 -15.19 -0.46
CA TYR A 226 17.74 -15.64 -1.07
C TYR A 226 16.71 -16.05 -0.02
N ILE A 227 17.11 -16.74 1.06
CA ILE A 227 16.18 -17.12 2.14
C ILE A 227 15.59 -15.88 2.80
N VAL A 228 16.44 -14.93 3.23
CA VAL A 228 16.00 -13.69 3.89
C VAL A 228 15.12 -12.87 2.95
N ALA A 229 15.50 -12.73 1.69
CA ALA A 229 14.73 -11.99 0.70
C ALA A 229 13.35 -12.61 0.45
N ASN A 230 13.24 -13.94 0.40
CA ASN A 230 11.96 -14.63 0.24
C ASN A 230 11.07 -14.50 1.47
N VAL A 231 11.62 -14.49 2.70
CA VAL A 231 10.84 -14.19 3.91
C VAL A 231 10.28 -12.76 3.86
N LEU A 232 11.10 -11.78 3.46
CA LEU A 232 10.64 -10.39 3.29
C LEU A 232 9.59 -10.25 2.17
N LEU A 233 9.75 -11.00 1.07
CA LEU A 233 8.75 -11.11 0.01
C LEU A 233 7.43 -11.69 0.56
N GLY A 234 7.49 -12.73 1.39
CA GLY A 234 6.31 -13.29 2.06
C GLY A 234 5.56 -12.27 2.90
N LEU A 235 6.28 -11.47 3.70
CA LEU A 235 5.67 -10.38 4.47
C LEU A 235 5.02 -9.32 3.56
N HIS A 236 5.69 -8.96 2.46
CA HIS A 236 5.15 -8.02 1.47
C HIS A 236 3.87 -8.56 0.81
N ILE A 237 3.87 -9.86 0.44
CA ILE A 237 2.71 -10.55 -0.15
C ILE A 237 1.56 -10.62 0.84
N TYR A 238 1.80 -11.00 2.10
CA TYR A 238 0.77 -11.07 3.14
C TYR A 238 0.04 -9.73 3.29
N HIS A 239 0.79 -8.65 3.43
CA HIS A 239 0.23 -7.31 3.54
C HIS A 239 -0.43 -6.83 2.24
N GLY A 240 0.20 -7.11 1.09
CA GLY A 240 -0.31 -6.80 -0.24
C GLY A 240 -1.67 -7.45 -0.50
N ALA A 241 -1.76 -8.77 -0.32
CA ALA A 241 -2.98 -9.56 -0.49
C ALA A 241 -4.11 -9.05 0.43
N TRP A 242 -3.81 -8.71 1.68
CA TRP A 242 -4.78 -8.10 2.58
C TRP A 242 -5.33 -6.77 2.03
N SER A 243 -4.44 -5.88 1.58
CA SER A 243 -4.76 -4.54 1.06
C SER A 243 -5.47 -4.56 -0.29
N LEU A 244 -5.22 -5.57 -1.10
CA LEU A 244 -5.82 -5.78 -2.43
C LEU A 244 -7.33 -5.92 -2.35
N PHE A 245 -7.83 -6.73 -1.41
CA PHE A 245 -9.26 -6.86 -1.18
C PHE A 245 -9.93 -5.55 -0.74
N GLN A 246 -9.20 -4.67 -0.04
CA GLN A 246 -9.72 -3.33 0.31
C GLN A 246 -9.81 -2.43 -0.93
N SER A 247 -8.79 -2.48 -1.80
CA SER A 247 -8.75 -1.69 -3.04
C SER A 247 -9.80 -2.11 -4.06
N LEU A 248 -10.17 -3.39 -4.09
CA LEU A 248 -11.24 -3.93 -4.95
C LEU A 248 -12.65 -3.74 -4.38
N GLY A 249 -12.79 -3.10 -3.20
CA GLY A 249 -14.09 -2.85 -2.57
C GLY A 249 -14.67 -4.03 -1.79
N TRP A 250 -13.97 -5.16 -1.71
CA TRP A 250 -14.39 -6.33 -0.93
C TRP A 250 -13.97 -6.22 0.55
N ALA A 251 -14.31 -5.09 1.18
CA ALA A 251 -13.91 -4.74 2.53
C ALA A 251 -15.03 -4.94 3.57
N ASN A 252 -15.76 -6.06 3.51
CA ASN A 252 -16.80 -6.36 4.51
C ASN A 252 -16.16 -7.04 5.74
N PRO A 253 -16.38 -6.53 6.98
CA PRO A 253 -15.85 -7.10 8.21
C PRO A 253 -16.13 -8.60 8.39
N ARG A 254 -17.26 -9.09 7.88
CA ARG A 254 -17.65 -10.51 7.96
C ARG A 254 -16.66 -11.45 7.26
N PHE A 255 -15.97 -10.98 6.22
CA PHE A 255 -15.01 -11.78 5.46
C PHE A 255 -13.54 -11.54 5.88
N ASN A 256 -13.29 -10.73 6.91
CA ASN A 256 -11.93 -10.42 7.35
C ASN A 256 -11.14 -11.66 7.77
N HIS A 257 -11.76 -12.61 8.47
CA HIS A 257 -11.08 -13.84 8.90
C HIS A 257 -10.64 -14.70 7.70
N TRP A 258 -11.53 -14.87 6.72
CA TRP A 258 -11.22 -15.62 5.50
C TRP A 258 -10.13 -14.94 4.66
N ARG A 259 -10.23 -13.62 4.45
CA ARG A 259 -9.21 -12.84 3.72
C ARG A 259 -7.84 -12.91 4.36
N ARG A 260 -7.79 -12.86 5.70
CA ARG A 260 -6.53 -12.99 6.46
C ARG A 260 -5.98 -14.41 6.35
N GLY A 261 -6.83 -15.42 6.47
CA GLY A 261 -6.45 -16.82 6.28
C GLY A 261 -5.84 -17.05 4.90
N PHE A 262 -6.51 -16.58 3.84
CA PHE A 262 -5.99 -16.65 2.47
C PHE A 262 -4.62 -15.98 2.35
N ALA A 263 -4.46 -14.74 2.84
CA ALA A 263 -3.19 -14.02 2.75
C ALA A 263 -2.04 -14.74 3.49
N ILE A 264 -2.33 -15.36 4.64
CA ILE A 264 -1.33 -16.14 5.39
C ILE A 264 -0.94 -17.39 4.63
N VAL A 265 -1.92 -18.21 4.22
CA VAL A 265 -1.67 -19.49 3.54
C VAL A 265 -0.92 -19.24 2.23
N PHE A 266 -1.37 -18.27 1.44
CA PHE A 266 -0.75 -17.94 0.16
C PHE A 266 0.70 -17.46 0.33
N ALA A 267 0.96 -16.56 1.28
CA ALA A 267 2.32 -16.12 1.58
C ALA A 267 3.20 -17.27 2.11
N ALA A 268 2.65 -18.11 2.99
CA ALA A 268 3.38 -19.24 3.57
C ALA A 268 3.79 -20.26 2.51
N ILE A 269 2.90 -20.61 1.57
CA ILE A 269 3.22 -21.52 0.46
C ILE A 269 4.40 -20.99 -0.36
N ILE A 270 4.36 -19.71 -0.75
CA ILE A 270 5.42 -19.09 -1.54
C ILE A 270 6.75 -19.06 -0.78
N VAL A 271 6.72 -18.70 0.51
CA VAL A 271 7.94 -18.66 1.33
C VAL A 271 8.52 -20.05 1.49
N VAL A 272 7.71 -21.04 1.88
CA VAL A 272 8.17 -22.41 2.09
C VAL A 272 8.72 -23.00 0.78
N GLY A 273 8.00 -22.84 -0.33
CA GLY A 273 8.47 -23.29 -1.63
C GLY A 273 9.79 -22.65 -2.04
N ASN A 274 9.89 -21.32 -2.03
CA ASN A 274 11.11 -20.65 -2.46
C ASN A 274 12.30 -20.84 -1.50
N VAL A 275 12.06 -20.98 -0.19
CA VAL A 275 13.12 -21.25 0.81
C VAL A 275 13.58 -22.71 0.73
N SER A 276 12.72 -23.63 0.31
CA SER A 276 13.09 -25.04 0.18
C SER A 276 14.18 -25.29 -0.87
N PHE A 277 14.27 -24.47 -1.93
CA PHE A 277 15.29 -24.62 -2.98
C PHE A 277 16.73 -24.41 -2.48
N PRO A 278 17.10 -23.25 -1.88
CA PRO A 278 18.44 -23.06 -1.35
C PRO A 278 18.75 -24.03 -0.20
N VAL A 279 17.77 -24.35 0.65
CA VAL A 279 17.97 -25.33 1.74
C VAL A 279 18.29 -26.73 1.18
N ALA A 280 17.61 -27.15 0.11
CA ALA A 280 17.85 -28.45 -0.50
C ALA A 280 19.28 -28.56 -1.08
N VAL A 281 19.77 -27.50 -1.73
CA VAL A 281 21.15 -27.46 -2.23
C VAL A 281 22.16 -27.43 -1.07
N MET A 282 21.95 -26.57 -0.07
CA MET A 282 22.85 -26.46 1.09
C MET A 282 22.97 -27.75 1.91
N THR A 283 21.94 -28.60 1.88
CA THR A 283 21.92 -29.88 2.63
C THR A 283 22.39 -31.07 1.81
N GLY A 284 22.73 -30.88 0.53
CA GLY A 284 23.12 -31.96 -0.39
C GLY A 284 21.95 -32.86 -0.81
N LEU A 285 20.69 -32.42 -0.62
CA LEU A 285 19.52 -33.14 -1.15
C LEU A 285 19.42 -33.01 -2.68
N VAL A 286 20.01 -31.95 -3.23
CA VAL A 286 20.07 -31.64 -4.67
C VAL A 286 21.51 -31.24 -5.02
N GLU A 287 22.05 -31.84 -6.08
CA GLU A 287 23.43 -31.65 -6.58
C GLU A 287 23.46 -31.54 -8.12
#